data_AF-A0AAN1X9G8-F1
#
_entry.id   AF-A0AAN1X9G8-F1
#
_cell.length_a   1.000
_cell.length_b   1.000
_cell.length_c   1.000
_cell.angle_alpha   90.00
_cell.angle_beta   90.00
_cell.angle_gamma   90.00
#
_symmetry.space_group_name_H-M   'P 1'
#
loop_
_entity.id
_entity.type
_entity.pdbx_description
1 polymer ?
#
loop_
_entity_poly.entity_id
_entity_poly.type
_entity_poly.pdbx_seq_one_letter_code
_entity_poly.pdbx_strand_id
1 'polypeptide(L)'
;MIPFLSSGLPNSSLPIVDGSAQPFEHLLDFKTFASLRRMVSNQKSKPLVKRADFMKQVTLYLPEVAARIEESDFGIVHLEVGAMKLVARDAIVARDHVAIRRYLSLIADLFERADAELYDAIRISFLEALFLGETSIVYMEARHMLSRPMENVLRQAEARLEKSRTATL
;
A
#
# COMPACT_ATOMS: atom_id res chain seq x y z
N MET A 1 47.00 61.30 3.79
CA MET A 1 45.53 61.40 3.77
C MET A 1 45.05 61.55 5.20
N ILE A 2 44.39 62.66 5.51
CA ILE A 2 43.67 63.04 6.75
C ILE A 2 42.15 62.89 6.44
N PRO A 3 41.15 62.67 7.33
CA PRO A 3 41.08 62.70 8.82
C PRO A 3 40.30 61.55 9.53
N PHE A 4 40.25 61.66 10.86
CA PHE A 4 39.25 61.17 11.83
C PHE A 4 37.79 61.59 11.53
N LEU A 5 36.81 60.90 12.15
CA LEU A 5 35.77 61.51 13.00
C LEU A 5 35.06 60.45 13.86
N SER A 6 34.94 60.75 15.16
CA SER A 6 34.20 60.01 16.18
C SER A 6 32.72 60.41 16.24
N SER A 7 31.99 59.63 17.05
CA SER A 7 30.77 59.97 17.82
C SER A 7 29.40 59.61 17.23
N GLY A 8 28.60 58.94 18.07
CA GLY A 8 27.15 58.88 17.91
C GLY A 8 26.55 57.50 18.17
N LEU A 9 26.42 57.09 19.44
CA LEU A 9 25.25 56.28 19.79
C LEU A 9 24.04 57.21 19.77
N PRO A 10 22.95 56.80 19.11
CA PRO A 10 21.64 57.04 19.71
C PRO A 10 20.91 55.71 19.89
N ASN A 11 20.42 55.51 21.11
CA ASN A 11 19.32 54.61 21.42
C ASN A 11 18.20 54.78 20.38
N SER A 12 18.06 53.85 19.46
CA SER A 12 16.81 53.61 18.74
C SER A 12 16.08 52.49 19.47
N SER A 13 15.27 52.93 20.43
CA SER A 13 14.09 52.24 20.93
C SER A 13 13.43 51.39 19.85
N LEU A 14 13.54 50.07 19.97
CA LEU A 14 12.72 49.14 19.22
C LEU A 14 11.25 49.41 19.58
N PRO A 15 10.36 49.64 18.60
CA PRO A 15 8.94 49.64 18.87
C PRO A 15 8.53 48.21 19.23
N ILE A 16 7.79 48.13 20.33
CA ILE A 16 7.04 46.96 20.80
C ILE A 16 6.24 46.40 19.62
N VAL A 17 6.58 45.18 19.19
CA VAL A 17 5.64 44.31 18.48
C VAL A 17 5.31 43.18 19.45
N ASP A 18 4.36 43.48 20.32
CA ASP A 18 3.51 42.47 20.94
C ASP A 18 2.64 41.93 19.80
N GLY A 19 2.92 40.71 19.35
CA GLY A 19 2.36 40.25 18.08
C GLY A 19 2.71 38.81 17.74
N SER A 20 2.16 37.89 18.54
CA SER A 20 1.62 36.60 18.07
C SER A 20 2.44 35.90 16.98
N ALA A 21 3.61 35.39 17.35
CA ALA A 21 4.37 34.50 16.50
C ALA A 21 3.82 33.06 16.56
N GLN A 22 2.54 32.81 16.24
CA GLN A 22 2.05 31.45 15.92
C GLN A 22 0.83 31.46 14.97
N PRO A 23 1.01 31.62 13.64
CA PRO A 23 -0.10 31.55 12.69
C PRO A 23 -0.60 30.12 12.42
N PHE A 24 0.12 29.08 12.88
CA PHE A 24 -0.09 27.71 12.41
C PHE A 24 -0.51 26.69 13.48
N GLU A 25 -0.44 26.98 14.77
CA GLU A 25 -0.83 26.00 15.80
C GLU A 25 -2.35 25.79 15.91
N HIS A 26 -3.16 26.72 15.38
CA HIS A 26 -4.63 26.62 15.40
C HIS A 26 -5.25 26.14 14.08
N LEU A 27 -4.46 25.83 13.05
CA LEU A 27 -4.97 25.46 11.72
C LEU A 27 -5.40 23.98 11.60
N LEU A 28 -5.13 23.16 12.62
CA LEU A 28 -5.48 21.73 12.64
C LEU A 28 -6.13 21.36 13.98
N ASP A 29 -7.29 21.95 14.28
CA ASP A 29 -8.09 21.46 15.40
C ASP A 29 -8.75 20.10 15.07
N PHE A 30 -9.12 19.34 16.10
CA PHE A 30 -9.72 18.02 15.93
C PHE A 30 -11.03 18.07 15.11
N LYS A 31 -11.74 19.19 15.17
CA LYS A 31 -12.99 19.41 14.44
C LYS A 31 -12.74 19.55 12.93
N THR A 32 -11.67 20.22 12.54
CA THR A 32 -11.20 20.35 11.16
C THR A 32 -10.75 18.99 10.64
N PHE A 33 -9.97 18.25 11.43
CA PHE A 33 -9.59 16.86 11.10
C PHE A 33 -10.83 15.95 10.92
N ALA A 34 -11.78 15.98 11.85
CA ALA A 34 -12.99 15.17 11.79
C ALA A 34 -13.88 15.52 10.58
N SER A 35 -13.99 16.81 10.26
CA SER A 35 -14.70 17.31 9.07
C SER A 35 -14.02 16.87 7.77
N LEU A 36 -12.69 17.01 7.68
CA LEU A 36 -11.90 16.53 6.55
C LEU A 36 -12.02 15.01 6.38
N ARG A 37 -11.88 14.24 7.46
CA ARG A 37 -12.07 12.79 7.45
C ARG A 37 -13.44 12.41 6.93
N ARG A 38 -14.50 13.11 7.33
CA ARG A 38 -15.87 12.87 6.86
C ARG A 38 -16.04 13.23 5.38
N MET A 39 -15.44 14.32 4.92
CA MET A 39 -15.44 14.70 3.50
C MET A 39 -14.71 13.68 2.62
N VAL A 40 -13.51 13.26 3.02
CA VAL A 40 -12.72 12.24 2.30
C VAL A 40 -13.44 10.89 2.30
N SER A 41 -14.08 10.52 3.41
CA SER A 41 -14.83 9.25 3.49
C SER A 41 -16.10 9.25 2.63
N ASN A 42 -16.66 10.42 2.33
CA ASN A 42 -17.89 10.59 1.55
C ASN A 42 -17.64 10.82 0.05
N GLN A 43 -16.39 10.88 -0.40
CA GLN A 43 -16.08 11.04 -1.81
C GLN A 43 -16.46 9.75 -2.57
N LYS A 44 -17.56 9.85 -3.31
CA LYS A 44 -18.14 8.78 -4.12
C LYS A 44 -17.12 8.37 -5.20
N SER A 45 -16.89 7.06 -5.28
CA SER A 45 -15.86 6.30 -6.01
C SER A 45 -14.42 6.54 -5.55
N LYS A 46 -13.89 5.57 -4.80
CA LYS A 46 -12.44 5.45 -4.63
C LYS A 46 -11.82 5.29 -6.02
N PRO A 47 -10.77 6.04 -6.37
CA PRO A 47 -10.12 5.92 -7.67
C PRO A 47 -9.59 4.50 -7.88
N LEU A 48 -9.58 4.05 -9.14
CA LEU A 48 -8.94 2.80 -9.50
C LEU A 48 -7.45 2.87 -9.17
N VAL A 49 -6.95 1.80 -8.58
CA VAL A 49 -5.55 1.59 -8.22
C VAL A 49 -4.84 0.99 -9.42
N LYS A 50 -3.75 1.63 -9.84
CA LYS A 50 -2.90 1.14 -10.93
C LYS A 50 -1.60 0.56 -10.39
N ARG A 51 -0.77 0.00 -11.27
CA ARG A 51 0.61 -0.44 -10.97
C ARG A 51 1.40 0.60 -10.15
N ALA A 52 1.38 1.87 -10.55
CA ALA A 52 2.13 2.91 -9.85
C ALA A 52 1.70 3.07 -8.38
N ASP A 53 0.42 2.87 -8.09
CA ASP A 53 -0.11 2.91 -6.72
C ASP A 53 0.28 1.66 -5.95
N PHE A 54 0.24 0.48 -6.59
CA PHE A 54 0.80 -0.76 -6.02
C PHE A 54 2.26 -0.57 -5.60
N MET A 55 3.11 -0.05 -6.50
CA MET A 55 4.53 0.18 -6.21
C MET A 55 4.74 1.17 -5.06
N LYS A 56 3.97 2.26 -5.00
CA LYS A 56 4.02 3.19 -3.85
C LYS A 56 3.67 2.49 -2.54
N GLN A 57 2.60 1.70 -2.53
CA GLN A 57 2.12 1.00 -1.33
C GLN A 57 3.16 -0.03 -0.86
N VAL A 58 3.73 -0.80 -1.79
CA VAL A 58 4.78 -1.78 -1.50
C VAL A 58 6.02 -1.10 -0.92
N THR A 59 6.52 -0.03 -1.56
CA THR A 59 7.70 0.69 -1.05
C THR A 59 7.48 1.31 0.32
N LEU A 60 6.28 1.83 0.60
CA LEU A 60 5.98 2.51 1.87
C LEU A 60 5.70 1.54 3.02
N TYR A 61 4.97 0.45 2.76
CA TYR A 61 4.43 -0.39 3.83
C TYR A 61 5.08 -1.77 3.90
N LEU A 62 5.69 -2.24 2.81
CA LEU A 62 6.28 -3.57 2.70
C LEU A 62 7.69 -3.50 2.07
N PRO A 63 8.66 -2.85 2.73
CA PRO A 63 10.00 -2.67 2.18
C PRO A 63 10.68 -4.00 1.82
N GLU A 64 10.36 -5.10 2.52
CA GLU A 64 10.86 -6.43 2.21
C GLU A 64 10.35 -7.00 0.87
N VAL A 65 9.19 -6.55 0.39
CA VAL A 65 8.68 -6.89 -0.94
C VAL A 65 9.38 -6.03 -1.99
N ALA A 66 9.53 -4.73 -1.73
CA ALA A 66 10.26 -3.82 -2.61
C ALA A 66 11.70 -4.29 -2.83
N ALA A 67 12.36 -4.79 -1.78
CA ALA A 67 13.72 -5.32 -1.84
C ALA A 67 13.88 -6.58 -2.72
N ARG A 68 12.78 -7.25 -3.08
CA ARG A 68 12.78 -8.43 -3.97
C ARG A 68 12.48 -8.11 -5.42
N ILE A 69 12.18 -6.87 -5.75
CA ILE A 69 11.91 -6.46 -7.13
C ILE A 69 13.25 -6.03 -7.74
N GLU A 70 13.73 -6.83 -8.70
CA GLU A 70 14.96 -6.54 -9.42
C GLU A 70 14.71 -5.52 -10.55
N GLU A 71 15.78 -4.89 -11.04
CA GLU A 71 15.69 -3.94 -12.15
C GLU A 71 15.08 -4.56 -13.41
N SER A 72 15.37 -5.85 -13.67
CA SER A 72 14.79 -6.60 -14.79
C SER A 72 13.29 -6.87 -14.67
N ASP A 73 12.76 -6.85 -13.44
CA ASP A 73 11.35 -7.11 -13.16
C ASP A 73 10.53 -5.81 -13.18
N PHE A 74 11.21 -4.67 -13.03
CA PHE A 74 10.60 -3.37 -12.92
C PHE A 74 9.86 -3.00 -14.22
N GLY A 75 8.58 -2.70 -14.11
CA GLY A 75 7.74 -2.42 -15.28
C GLY A 75 6.71 -3.49 -15.55
N ILE A 76 6.95 -4.71 -15.07
CA ILE A 76 6.17 -5.88 -15.40
C ILE A 76 5.31 -6.26 -14.18
N VAL A 77 4.04 -5.83 -14.19
CA VAL A 77 3.13 -5.95 -13.03
C VAL A 77 3.06 -7.37 -12.46
N HIS A 78 3.06 -8.38 -13.33
CA HIS A 78 3.03 -9.78 -12.91
C HIS A 78 4.27 -10.20 -12.11
N LEU A 79 5.46 -9.69 -12.46
CA LEU A 79 6.70 -9.98 -11.74
C LEU A 79 6.76 -9.20 -10.41
N GLU A 80 6.33 -7.94 -10.42
CA GLU A 80 6.23 -7.11 -9.21
C GLU A 80 5.25 -7.70 -8.19
N VAL A 81 4.09 -8.17 -8.65
CA VAL A 81 3.15 -8.94 -7.81
C VAL A 81 3.71 -10.32 -7.45
N GLY A 82 4.53 -10.91 -8.31
CA GLY A 82 5.28 -12.14 -8.05
C GLY A 82 6.24 -12.00 -6.86
N ALA A 83 6.89 -10.86 -6.68
CA ALA A 83 7.72 -10.58 -5.50
C ALA A 83 6.88 -10.61 -4.21
N MET A 84 5.70 -9.99 -4.24
CA MET A 84 4.74 -10.02 -3.12
C MET A 84 4.29 -11.46 -2.80
N LYS A 85 4.05 -12.28 -3.83
CA LYS A 85 3.75 -13.71 -3.67
C LYS A 85 4.88 -14.46 -2.97
N LEU A 86 6.14 -14.21 -3.34
CA LEU A 86 7.29 -14.87 -2.72
C LEU A 86 7.40 -14.53 -1.23
N VAL A 87 7.22 -13.27 -0.84
CA VAL A 87 7.27 -12.89 0.58
C VAL A 87 6.10 -13.49 1.36
N ALA A 88 4.90 -13.47 0.78
CA ALA A 88 3.73 -14.09 1.40
C ALA A 88 3.92 -15.61 1.58
N ARG A 89 4.48 -16.29 0.58
CA ARG A 89 4.83 -17.72 0.67
C ARG A 89 5.77 -17.99 1.84
N ASP A 90 6.83 -17.22 1.97
CA ASP A 90 7.81 -17.44 3.05
C ASP A 90 7.18 -17.24 4.42
N ALA A 91 6.29 -16.24 4.57
CA ALA A 91 5.52 -16.04 5.79
C ALA A 91 4.54 -17.19 6.09
N ILE A 92 3.88 -17.75 5.06
CA ILE A 92 3.00 -18.92 5.21
C ILE A 92 3.80 -20.14 5.69
N VAL A 93 4.94 -20.42 5.06
CA VAL A 93 5.82 -21.54 5.43
C VAL A 93 6.36 -21.36 6.85
N ALA A 94 6.73 -20.14 7.22
CA ALA A 94 7.19 -19.80 8.58
C ALA A 94 6.06 -19.74 9.62
N ARG A 95 4.79 -19.88 9.22
CA ARG A 95 3.59 -19.69 10.06
C ARG A 95 3.55 -18.31 10.74
N ASP A 96 4.11 -17.29 10.11
CA ASP A 96 4.03 -15.91 10.60
C ASP A 96 2.66 -15.31 10.29
N HIS A 97 1.69 -15.61 11.14
CA HIS A 97 0.32 -15.15 10.97
C HIS A 97 0.17 -13.62 10.98
N VAL A 98 1.10 -12.87 11.58
CA VAL A 98 1.07 -11.41 11.58
C VAL A 98 1.45 -10.89 10.20
N ALA A 99 2.55 -11.40 9.64
CA ALA A 99 2.98 -11.05 8.30
C ALA A 99 1.95 -11.49 7.23
N ILE A 100 1.42 -12.73 7.32
CA ILE A 100 0.37 -13.22 6.42
C ILE A 100 -0.83 -12.27 6.40
N ARG A 101 -1.36 -11.91 7.57
CA ARG A 101 -2.50 -10.98 7.66
C ARG A 101 -2.18 -9.62 7.04
N ARG A 102 -0.99 -9.08 7.31
CA ARG A 102 -0.55 -7.80 6.74
C ARG A 102 -0.51 -7.86 5.21
N TYR A 103 0.08 -8.92 4.64
CA TYR A 103 0.19 -9.08 3.19
C TYR A 103 -1.16 -9.30 2.51
N LEU A 104 -2.00 -10.17 3.06
CA LEU A 104 -3.33 -10.44 2.51
C LEU A 104 -4.25 -9.23 2.63
N SER A 105 -4.14 -8.44 3.71
CA SER A 105 -4.94 -7.22 3.87
C SER A 105 -4.57 -6.16 2.82
N LEU A 106 -3.27 -5.93 2.59
CA LEU A 106 -2.83 -4.97 1.57
C LEU A 106 -3.30 -5.41 0.18
N ILE A 107 -3.12 -6.69 -0.17
CA ILE A 107 -3.58 -7.20 -1.47
C ILE A 107 -5.10 -7.09 -1.60
N ALA A 108 -5.88 -7.37 -0.55
CA ALA A 108 -7.33 -7.18 -0.59
C ALA A 108 -7.71 -5.72 -0.89
N ASP A 109 -7.08 -4.76 -0.22
CA ASP A 109 -7.34 -3.32 -0.40
C ASP A 109 -6.99 -2.81 -1.81
N LEU A 110 -5.98 -3.42 -2.44
CA LEU A 110 -5.59 -3.17 -3.83
C LEU A 110 -6.56 -3.84 -4.80
N PHE A 111 -6.88 -5.12 -4.56
CA PHE A 111 -7.70 -5.96 -5.41
C PHE A 111 -9.11 -5.40 -5.62
N GLU A 112 -9.73 -4.85 -4.57
CA GLU A 112 -11.07 -4.24 -4.66
C GLU A 112 -11.15 -3.04 -5.61
N ARG A 113 -10.01 -2.41 -5.91
CA ARG A 113 -9.94 -1.18 -6.70
C ARG A 113 -9.00 -1.30 -7.89
N ALA A 114 -8.43 -2.47 -8.12
CA ALA A 114 -7.42 -2.66 -9.15
C ALA A 114 -8.01 -2.37 -10.53
N ASP A 115 -7.24 -1.71 -11.38
CA ASP A 115 -7.52 -1.69 -12.80
C ASP A 115 -7.34 -3.10 -13.42
N ALA A 116 -7.70 -3.26 -14.69
CA ALA A 116 -7.74 -4.58 -15.32
C ALA A 116 -6.38 -5.30 -15.28
N GLU A 117 -5.29 -4.58 -15.50
CA GLU A 117 -3.94 -5.13 -15.50
C GLU A 117 -3.51 -5.57 -14.10
N LEU A 118 -3.66 -4.71 -13.08
CA LEU A 118 -3.30 -5.06 -11.71
C LEU A 118 -4.22 -6.15 -11.15
N TYR A 119 -5.50 -6.14 -11.50
CA TYR A 119 -6.46 -7.16 -11.11
C TYR A 119 -6.03 -8.54 -11.64
N ASP A 120 -5.66 -8.61 -12.92
CA ASP A 120 -5.21 -9.86 -13.53
C ASP A 120 -3.88 -10.35 -12.93
N ALA A 121 -2.94 -9.43 -12.68
CA ALA A 121 -1.69 -9.76 -12.03
C ALA A 121 -1.89 -10.30 -10.60
N ILE A 122 -2.77 -9.69 -9.80
CA ILE A 122 -3.11 -10.20 -8.45
C ILE A 122 -3.81 -11.56 -8.56
N ARG A 123 -4.76 -11.71 -9.49
CA ARG A 123 -5.47 -12.98 -9.68
C ARG A 123 -4.52 -14.11 -10.05
N ILE A 124 -3.71 -13.93 -11.09
CA ILE A 124 -2.86 -15.00 -11.63
C ILE A 124 -1.59 -15.15 -10.78
N SER A 125 -0.82 -14.08 -10.63
CA SER A 125 0.55 -14.12 -10.12
C SER A 125 0.63 -14.13 -8.59
N PHE A 126 -0.46 -13.75 -7.91
CA PHE A 126 -0.57 -13.87 -6.46
C PHE A 126 -1.52 -14.99 -6.07
N LEU A 127 -2.83 -14.85 -6.31
CA LEU A 127 -3.84 -15.78 -5.79
C LEU A 127 -3.73 -17.19 -6.35
N GLU A 128 -3.80 -17.34 -7.67
CA GLU A 128 -3.73 -18.65 -8.31
C GLU A 128 -2.35 -19.27 -8.06
N ALA A 129 -1.27 -18.50 -8.22
CA ALA A 129 0.09 -18.98 -7.97
C ALA A 129 0.39 -19.40 -6.52
N LEU A 130 -0.32 -18.86 -5.51
CA LEU A 130 -0.15 -19.25 -4.10
C LEU A 130 -1.05 -20.41 -3.68
N PHE A 131 -2.29 -20.45 -4.17
CA PHE A 131 -3.33 -21.28 -3.56
C PHE A 131 -3.96 -22.30 -4.50
N LEU A 132 -3.86 -22.13 -5.82
CA LEU A 132 -4.52 -23.02 -6.77
C LEU A 132 -3.86 -24.40 -6.75
N GLY A 133 -4.62 -25.43 -6.38
CA GLY A 133 -4.12 -26.81 -6.29
C GLY A 133 -3.25 -27.10 -5.06
N GLU A 134 -3.02 -26.12 -4.19
CA GLU A 134 -2.27 -26.32 -2.95
C GLU A 134 -3.15 -26.97 -1.88
N THR A 135 -2.62 -28.01 -1.22
CA THR A 135 -3.36 -28.87 -0.28
C THR A 135 -2.73 -28.93 1.11
N SER A 136 -1.59 -28.28 1.30
CA SER A 136 -0.91 -28.20 2.59
C SER A 136 -1.74 -27.45 3.62
N ILE A 137 -1.75 -27.96 4.86
CA ILE A 137 -2.53 -27.41 5.99
C ILE A 137 -2.17 -25.94 6.25
N VAL A 138 -0.89 -25.56 6.15
CA VAL A 138 -0.47 -24.16 6.40
C VAL A 138 -1.04 -23.18 5.37
N TYR A 139 -1.21 -23.64 4.12
CA TYR A 139 -1.82 -22.84 3.07
C TYR A 139 -3.34 -22.78 3.21
N MET A 140 -3.97 -23.85 3.69
CA MET A 140 -5.39 -23.83 4.06
C MET A 140 -5.67 -22.83 5.19
N GLU A 141 -4.84 -22.80 6.23
CA GLU A 141 -4.92 -21.81 7.31
C GLU A 141 -4.81 -20.38 6.77
N ALA A 142 -3.83 -20.12 5.90
CA ALA A 142 -3.66 -18.82 5.27
C ALA A 142 -4.85 -18.46 4.35
N ARG A 143 -5.40 -19.44 3.63
CA ARG A 143 -6.58 -19.27 2.77
C ARG A 143 -7.81 -18.82 3.56
N HIS A 144 -7.99 -19.29 4.78
CA HIS A 144 -9.07 -18.83 5.66
C HIS A 144 -8.95 -17.36 6.06
N MET A 145 -7.79 -16.73 5.86
CA MET A 145 -7.56 -15.30 6.09
C MET A 145 -7.85 -14.43 4.86
N LEU A 146 -8.18 -15.02 3.71
CA LEU A 146 -8.53 -14.27 2.51
C LEU A 146 -9.81 -13.45 2.70
N SER A 147 -9.87 -12.31 2.03
CA SER A 147 -11.13 -11.57 1.89
C SER A 147 -12.11 -12.37 1.02
N ARG A 148 -13.42 -12.17 1.25
CA ARG A 148 -14.47 -12.85 0.46
C ARG A 148 -14.32 -12.64 -1.05
N PRO A 149 -14.01 -11.42 -1.57
CA PRO A 149 -13.80 -11.23 -3.01
C PRO A 149 -12.67 -12.10 -3.56
N MET A 150 -11.54 -12.17 -2.86
CA MET A 150 -10.39 -12.98 -3.27
C MET A 150 -10.70 -14.47 -3.23
N GLU A 151 -11.38 -14.93 -2.17
CA GLU A 151 -11.81 -16.33 -2.05
C GLU A 151 -12.75 -16.74 -3.19
N ASN A 152 -13.72 -15.88 -3.54
CA ASN A 152 -14.65 -16.14 -4.64
C ASN A 152 -13.93 -16.31 -5.98
N VAL A 153 -12.93 -15.47 -6.24
CA VAL A 153 -12.14 -15.54 -7.49
C VAL A 153 -11.29 -16.79 -7.54
N LEU A 154 -10.68 -17.18 -6.42
CA LEU A 154 -9.93 -18.44 -6.32
C LEU A 154 -10.85 -19.65 -6.56
N ARG A 155 -12.05 -19.67 -5.97
CA ARG A 155 -13.05 -20.74 -6.21
C ARG A 155 -13.44 -20.85 -7.68
N GLN A 156 -13.55 -19.72 -8.39
CA GLN A 156 -13.81 -19.74 -9.84
C GLN A 156 -12.64 -20.33 -10.62
N ALA A 157 -11.40 -20.03 -10.23
CA ALA A 157 -10.21 -20.61 -10.85
C ALA A 157 -10.16 -22.14 -10.66
N GLU A 158 -10.49 -22.62 -9.47
CA GLU A 158 -10.59 -24.05 -9.16
C GLU A 158 -11.66 -24.76 -10.00
N ALA A 159 -12.84 -24.16 -10.12
CA ALA A 159 -13.90 -24.71 -10.95
C ALA A 159 -13.49 -24.81 -12.43
N ARG A 160 -12.74 -23.82 -12.94
CA ARG A 160 -12.17 -23.87 -14.29
C ARG A 160 -11.15 -25.00 -14.43
N LEU A 161 -10.25 -25.14 -13.46
CA LEU A 161 -9.22 -26.18 -13.46
C LEU A 161 -9.85 -27.59 -13.45
N GLU A 162 -10.86 -27.82 -12.61
CA GLU A 162 -11.54 -29.12 -12.55
C GLU A 162 -12.25 -29.43 -13.86
N LYS A 163 -12.93 -28.44 -14.46
CA LYS A 163 -13.55 -28.61 -15.77
C LYS A 163 -12.53 -28.99 -16.84
N SER A 164 -11.39 -28.31 -16.90
CA SER A 164 -10.30 -28.65 -17.84
C SER A 164 -9.73 -30.05 -17.59
N ARG A 165 -9.64 -30.49 -16.33
CA ARG A 165 -9.18 -31.84 -15.99
C ARG A 165 -10.16 -32.92 -16.47
N THR A 166 -11.45 -32.72 -16.26
CA THR A 166 -12.50 -33.67 -16.69
C THR A 166 -12.69 -33.73 -18.20
N ALA A 167 -12.39 -32.65 -18.94
CA ALA A 167 -12.51 -32.61 -20.40
C ALA A 167 -11.35 -33.30 -21.14
N THR A 168 -10.27 -33.65 -20.43
CA THR A 168 -9.06 -34.26 -21.00
C THR A 168 -9.00 -35.78 -20.75
N LEU A 169 -9.98 -36.34 -20.03
CA LEU A 169 -10.16 -37.77 -19.75
C LEU A 169 -11.28 -38.35 -20.62
#